data_AF-A0A315CG80-F1
#
_entry.id   AF-A0A315CG80-F1
#
_cell.length_a   1.000
_cell.length_b   1.000
_cell.length_c   1.000
_cell.angle_alpha   90.00
_cell.angle_beta   90.00
_cell.angle_gamma   90.00
#
_symmetry.space_group_name_H-M   'P 1'
#
loop_
_entity.id
_entity.type
_entity.pdbx_description
1 polymer ?
#
loop_
_entity_poly.entity_id
_entity_poly.type
_entity_poly.pdbx_seq_one_letter_code
_entity_poly.pdbx_strand_id
1 'polypeptide(L)'
;MNKYLATVRVKGQTVRTMVFADSSLHARLILEYQFGIGNVVSNPTQSSKANEDYTPLDEVIGTIKPIKPMNPQQAKLDSLKKQKEVASNNLKAERDRQKVAKAQQQIRMATTQKPVA
;
A
#
# COMPACT_ATOMS: atom_id res chain seq x y z
N MET A 1 -7.89 34.49 2.84
CA MET A 1 -7.88 33.02 2.71
C MET A 1 -7.97 32.39 4.10
N ASN A 2 -8.88 31.45 4.27
CA ASN A 2 -9.08 30.70 5.51
C ASN A 2 -8.30 29.38 5.48
N LYS A 3 -7.92 28.90 6.65
CA LYS A 3 -7.26 27.60 6.82
C LYS A 3 -8.30 26.49 6.85
N TYR A 4 -8.19 25.53 5.94
CA TYR A 4 -9.02 24.35 5.89
C TYR A 4 -8.18 23.10 6.17
N LEU A 5 -8.72 22.21 7.01
CA LEU A 5 -8.12 20.93 7.33
C LEU A 5 -8.95 19.81 6.72
N ALA A 6 -8.28 18.83 6.13
CA ALA A 6 -8.90 17.63 5.61
C ALA A 6 -7.96 16.44 5.75
N THR A 7 -8.52 15.23 5.78
CA THR A 7 -7.77 13.99 5.77
C THR A 7 -7.70 13.48 4.34
N VAL A 8 -6.50 13.27 3.83
CA VAL A 8 -6.24 12.75 2.49
C VAL A 8 -5.54 11.40 2.58
N ARG A 9 -5.76 10.53 1.59
CA ARG A 9 -5.10 9.23 1.47
C ARG A 9 -3.96 9.35 0.46
N VAL A 10 -2.75 9.03 0.92
CA VAL A 10 -1.53 9.05 0.11
C VAL A 10 -0.82 7.71 0.25
N LYS A 11 -0.62 6.99 -0.86
CA LYS A 11 0.05 5.67 -0.89
C LYS A 11 -0.52 4.64 0.11
N GLY A 12 -1.83 4.70 0.38
CA GLY A 12 -2.51 3.81 1.33
C GLY A 12 -2.48 4.26 2.80
N GLN A 13 -1.76 5.35 3.12
CA GLN A 13 -1.77 5.97 4.46
C GLN A 13 -2.70 7.19 4.49
N THR A 14 -3.32 7.46 5.64
CA THR A 14 -4.15 8.65 5.85
C THR A 14 -3.34 9.75 6.51
N VAL A 15 -3.31 10.91 5.88
CA VAL A 15 -2.53 12.08 6.29
C VAL A 15 -3.48 13.25 6.50
N ARG A 16 -3.39 13.91 7.66
CA ARG A 16 -4.18 15.11 7.94
C ARG A 16 -3.41 16.32 7.40
N THR A 17 -4.00 16.99 6.42
CA THR A 17 -3.36 18.07 5.67
C THR A 17 -4.10 19.39 5.78
N MET A 18 -3.38 20.47 5.50
CA MET A 18 -3.86 21.83 5.59
C MET A 18 -3.71 22.55 4.25
N VAL A 19 -4.79 23.21 3.82
CA VAL A 19 -4.83 24.02 2.59
C VAL A 19 -5.48 25.38 2.88
N PHE A 20 -4.96 26.43 2.24
CA PHE A 20 -5.57 27.75 2.27
C PHE A 20 -6.58 27.88 1.13
N ALA A 21 -7.82 28.25 1.47
CA ALA A 21 -8.89 28.44 0.49
C ALA A 21 -9.91 29.46 1.00
N ASP A 22 -10.84 29.86 0.15
CA ASP A 22 -11.92 30.78 0.54
C ASP A 22 -13.19 30.05 0.99
N SER A 23 -13.39 28.83 0.50
CA SER A 23 -14.55 27.97 0.79
C SER A 23 -14.13 26.51 0.99
N SER A 24 -14.96 25.71 1.67
CA SER A 24 -14.77 24.27 1.81
C SER A 24 -14.75 23.54 0.46
N LEU A 25 -15.54 24.02 -0.51
CA LEU A 25 -15.52 23.50 -1.88
C LEU A 25 -14.19 23.82 -2.58
N HIS A 26 -13.68 25.05 -2.40
CA HIS A 26 -12.40 25.46 -2.97
C HIS A 26 -11.26 24.63 -2.38
N ALA A 27 -11.24 24.41 -1.07
CA ALA A 27 -10.28 23.52 -0.41
C ALA A 27 -10.36 22.09 -0.96
N ARG A 28 -11.58 21.57 -1.15
CA ARG A 28 -11.78 20.21 -1.65
C ARG A 28 -11.26 20.06 -3.07
N LEU A 29 -11.54 21.02 -3.95
CA LEU A 29 -11.07 21.03 -5.33
C LEU A 29 -9.54 21.04 -5.41
N ILE A 30 -8.86 21.85 -4.59
CA ILE A 30 -7.39 21.87 -4.56
C ILE A 30 -6.83 20.49 -4.15
N LEU A 31 -7.39 19.89 -3.10
CA LEU A 31 -6.94 18.60 -2.60
C LEU A 31 -7.23 17.46 -3.59
N GLU A 32 -8.41 17.45 -4.22
CA GLU A 32 -8.76 16.46 -5.25
C GLU A 32 -7.91 16.61 -6.50
N TYR A 33 -7.57 17.84 -6.91
CA TYR A 33 -6.65 18.08 -8.03
C TYR A 33 -5.26 17.53 -7.72
N GLN A 34 -4.78 17.71 -6.49
CA GLN A 34 -3.42 17.33 -6.11
C GLN A 34 -3.24 15.84 -5.82
N PHE A 35 -4.23 15.22 -5.16
CA PHE A 35 -4.16 13.82 -4.71
C PHE A 35 -5.00 12.87 -5.55
N GLY A 36 -5.84 13.39 -6.45
CA GLY A 36 -6.76 12.62 -7.27
C GLY A 36 -8.16 12.47 -6.65
N ILE A 37 -9.16 12.30 -7.52
CA ILE A 37 -10.56 12.10 -7.14
C ILE A 37 -10.69 10.85 -6.27
N GLY A 38 -11.41 10.96 -5.15
CA GLY A 38 -11.64 9.86 -4.20
C GLY A 38 -10.54 9.64 -3.15
N ASN A 39 -9.43 10.38 -3.21
CA ASN A 39 -8.39 10.33 -2.18
C ASN A 39 -8.60 11.32 -1.02
N VAL A 40 -9.57 12.23 -1.12
CA VAL A 40 -9.99 13.10 0.00
C VAL A 40 -11.02 12.36 0.84
N VAL A 41 -10.63 11.97 2.06
CA VAL A 41 -11.41 11.10 2.97
C VAL A 41 -12.46 11.89 3.75
N SER A 42 -12.13 13.10 4.18
CA SER A 42 -13.04 13.96 4.95
C SER A 42 -13.29 15.29 4.23
N ASN A 43 -14.48 15.86 4.45
CA ASN A 43 -14.80 17.18 3.93
C ASN A 43 -13.93 18.25 4.61
N PRO A 44 -13.33 19.18 3.84
CA PRO A 44 -12.51 20.23 4.42
C PRO A 44 -13.30 21.11 5.38
N THR A 45 -12.80 21.21 6.60
CA THR A 45 -13.42 22.01 7.67
C THR A 45 -12.53 23.19 8.00
N GLN A 46 -13.13 24.37 8.18
CA GLN A 46 -12.39 25.57 8.57
C GLN A 46 -11.86 25.39 9.99
N SER A 47 -10.54 25.50 10.18
CA SER A 47 -9.92 25.47 11.51
C SER A 47 -9.42 26.85 11.88
N SER A 48 -9.91 27.38 13.01
CA SER A 48 -9.40 28.61 13.63
C SER A 48 -8.27 28.35 14.62
N LYS A 49 -7.95 27.08 14.92
CA LYS A 49 -7.02 26.71 15.98
C LYS A 49 -5.57 26.65 15.47
N ALA A 50 -4.69 27.30 16.22
CA ALA A 50 -3.26 27.39 15.90
C ALA A 50 -2.50 26.08 16.16
N ASN A 51 -2.89 25.31 17.18
CA ASN A 51 -2.23 24.05 17.59
C ASN A 51 -3.06 22.83 17.20
N GLU A 52 -3.00 22.46 15.93
CA GLU A 52 -3.56 21.20 15.45
C GLU A 52 -2.45 20.40 14.77
N ASP A 53 -2.38 19.09 15.02
CA ASP A 53 -1.44 18.22 14.32
C ASP A 53 -1.88 18.09 12.86
N TYR A 54 -1.17 18.73 11.95
CA TYR A 54 -1.37 18.64 10.50
C TYR A 54 -0.03 18.73 9.77
N THR A 55 0.01 18.16 8.58
CA THR A 55 1.12 18.30 7.63
C THR A 55 0.72 19.31 6.56
N PRO A 56 1.49 20.39 6.33
CA PRO A 56 1.22 21.34 5.27
C PRO A 56 1.13 20.66 3.90
N LEU A 57 0.22 21.13 3.04
CA LEU A 57 0.00 20.54 1.71
C LEU A 57 1.30 20.35 0.91
N ASP A 58 2.19 21.35 0.91
CA ASP A 58 3.45 21.31 0.15
C ASP A 58 4.39 20.17 0.58
N GLU A 59 4.41 19.85 1.87
CA GLU A 59 5.20 18.74 2.42
C GLU A 59 4.62 17.38 2.00
N VAL A 60 3.29 17.28 1.99
CA VAL A 60 2.59 16.07 1.53
C VAL A 60 2.77 15.89 0.01
N ILE A 61 2.80 16.97 -0.76
CA ILE A 61 3.10 16.91 -2.20
C ILE A 61 4.55 16.46 -2.43
N GLY A 62 5.51 17.02 -1.68
CA GLY A 62 6.93 16.69 -1.83
C GLY A 62 7.25 15.20 -1.62
N THR A 63 6.45 14.48 -0.83
CA THR A 63 6.58 13.03 -0.61
C THR A 63 5.97 12.17 -1.73
N ILE A 64 5.16 12.76 -2.62
CA ILE A 64 4.53 12.09 -3.76
C ILE A 64 5.38 12.34 -5.01
N LYS A 65 6.35 11.46 -5.23
CA LYS A 65 7.05 11.42 -6.54
C LYS A 65 6.06 10.99 -7.62
N PRO A 66 5.92 11.75 -8.72
CA PRO A 66 5.11 11.32 -9.86
C PRO A 66 5.56 9.95 -10.35
N ILE A 67 4.64 8.98 -10.40
CA ILE A 67 4.93 7.68 -10.98
C ILE A 67 4.84 7.86 -12.49
N LYS A 68 6.00 7.88 -13.15
CA LYS A 68 6.04 7.91 -14.61
C LYS A 68 5.36 6.64 -15.14
N PRO A 69 4.40 6.75 -16.08
CA PRO A 69 3.83 5.60 -16.74
C PRO A 69 4.94 4.75 -17.34
N MET A 70 4.90 3.45 -17.09
CA MET A 70 5.88 2.52 -17.63
C MET A 70 5.68 2.40 -19.14
N ASN A 71 6.77 2.40 -19.91
CA ASN A 71 6.72 2.21 -21.36
C ASN A 71 6.18 0.79 -21.67
N PRO A 72 5.31 0.58 -22.68
CA PRO A 72 4.85 -0.76 -23.10
C PRO A 72 5.91 -1.88 -23.09
N GLN A 73 7.12 -1.64 -23.60
CA GLN A 73 8.18 -2.64 -23.60
C GLN A 73 8.69 -2.96 -22.18
N GLN A 74 8.81 -1.95 -21.32
CA GLN A 74 9.18 -2.12 -19.91
C GLN A 74 8.10 -2.88 -19.15
N ALA A 75 6.82 -2.59 -19.41
CA ALA A 75 5.70 -3.31 -18.79
C ALA A 75 5.69 -4.79 -19.16
N LYS A 76 6.02 -5.11 -20.42
CA LYS A 76 6.18 -6.50 -20.85
C LYS A 76 7.32 -7.19 -20.09
N LEU A 77 8.48 -6.55 -19.96
CA LEU A 77 9.61 -7.10 -19.20
C LEU A 77 9.27 -7.33 -17.73
N ASP A 78 8.61 -6.38 -17.08
CA ASP A 78 8.18 -6.52 -15.68
C ASP A 78 7.17 -7.64 -15.49
N SER A 79 6.22 -7.79 -16.43
CA SER A 79 5.28 -8.91 -16.40
C SER A 79 5.99 -10.28 -16.49
N LEU A 80 7.00 -10.40 -17.36
CA LEU A 80 7.79 -11.62 -17.52
C LEU A 80 8.64 -11.91 -16.27
N LYS A 81 9.26 -10.88 -15.67
CA LYS A 81 9.98 -11.02 -14.40
C LYS A 81 9.06 -11.52 -13.29
N LYS A 82 7.87 -10.94 -13.17
CA LYS A 82 6.88 -11.37 -12.17
C LYS A 82 6.43 -12.81 -12.40
N GLN A 83 6.21 -13.21 -13.65
CA GLN A 83 5.88 -14.61 -13.98
C GLN A 83 7.00 -15.58 -13.58
N LYS A 84 8.27 -15.22 -13.86
CA LYS A 84 9.43 -16.02 -13.45
C LYS A 84 9.50 -16.18 -11.93
N GLU A 85 9.29 -15.10 -11.18
CA GLU A 85 9.33 -15.12 -9.72
C GLU A 85 8.23 -16.01 -9.14
N VAL A 86 7.00 -15.87 -9.63
CA VAL A 86 5.86 -16.71 -9.21
C VAL A 86 6.13 -18.18 -9.52
N ALA A 87 6.61 -18.51 -10.72
CA ALA A 87 6.94 -19.89 -11.09
C ALA A 87 8.04 -20.48 -10.18
N SER A 88 9.08 -19.69 -9.87
CA SER A 88 10.16 -20.09 -8.96
C SER A 88 9.64 -20.35 -7.55
N ASN A 89 8.80 -19.46 -7.02
CA ASN A 89 8.20 -19.60 -5.69
C ASN A 89 7.29 -20.83 -5.61
N ASN A 90 6.48 -21.09 -6.63
CA ASN A 90 5.61 -22.27 -6.68
C ASN A 90 6.41 -23.57 -6.72
N LEU A 91 7.49 -23.60 -7.51
CA LEU A 91 8.36 -24.77 -7.60
C LEU A 91 9.10 -25.03 -6.28
N LYS A 92 9.53 -23.98 -5.58
CA LYS A 92 10.09 -24.12 -4.23
C LYS A 92 9.05 -24.65 -3.24
N ALA A 93 7.85 -24.08 -3.24
CA ALA A 93 6.77 -24.51 -2.37
C ALA A 93 6.41 -26.00 -2.59
N GLU A 94 6.41 -26.46 -3.84
CA GLU A 94 6.14 -27.87 -4.16
C GLU A 94 7.26 -28.79 -3.67
N ARG A 95 8.53 -28.40 -3.84
CA ARG A 95 9.67 -29.15 -3.26
C ARG A 95 9.58 -29.24 -1.74
N ASP A 96 9.20 -28.15 -1.09
CA ASP A 96 9.06 -28.12 0.37
C ASP A 96 7.90 -29.02 0.83
N ARG A 97 6.76 -29.03 0.12
CA ARG A 97 5.65 -29.98 0.37
C ARG A 97 6.10 -31.43 0.25
N GLN A 98 6.85 -31.79 -0.78
CA GLN A 98 7.36 -33.15 -0.97
C GLN A 98 8.31 -33.58 0.15
N LYS A 99 9.19 -32.69 0.61
CA LYS A 99 10.09 -32.95 1.74
C LYS A 99 9.31 -33.23 3.02
N VAL A 100 8.31 -32.40 3.32
CA VAL A 100 7.45 -32.58 4.51
C VAL A 100 6.68 -33.90 4.43
N ALA A 101 6.10 -34.23 3.28
CA ALA A 101 5.37 -35.49 3.10
C ALA A 101 6.27 -36.71 3.34
N LYS A 102 7.50 -36.71 2.82
CA LYS A 102 8.49 -37.78 3.06
C LYS A 102 8.87 -37.89 4.53
N ALA A 103 9.14 -36.77 5.20
CA ALA A 103 9.47 -36.75 6.62
C ALA A 103 8.30 -37.28 7.48
N GLN A 104 7.06 -36.89 7.17
CA GLN A 104 5.87 -37.40 7.84
C GLN A 104 5.68 -38.91 7.65
N GLN A 105 5.94 -39.43 6.44
CA GLN A 105 5.91 -40.88 6.19
C GLN A 105 6.96 -41.63 7.03
N GLN A 106 8.19 -41.13 7.11
CA GLN A 106 9.24 -41.73 7.92
C GLN A 106 8.89 -41.73 9.42
N ILE A 107 8.35 -40.62 9.94
CA ILE A 107 7.87 -40.56 11.33
C ILE A 107 6.78 -41.61 11.57
N ARG A 108 5.80 -41.71 10.67
CA ARG A 108 4.72 -42.71 10.78
C ARG A 108 5.27 -44.13 10.82
N MET A 109 6.20 -44.48 9.92
CA MET A 109 6.82 -45.81 9.89
C MET A 109 7.61 -46.11 11.17
N ALA A 110 8.38 -45.14 11.67
CA ALA A 110 9.14 -45.28 12.92
C ALA A 110 8.23 -45.41 14.15
N THR A 111 7.09 -44.71 14.19
CA THR A 111 6.10 -44.84 15.28
C THR A 111 5.35 -46.17 15.24
N THR A 112 5.07 -46.72 14.05
CA THR A 112 4.41 -48.03 13.93
C THR A 112 5.34 -49.20 14.30
N GLN A 113 6.66 -49.04 14.15
CA GLN A 113 7.65 -50.08 14.45
C GLN A 113 8.07 -50.16 15.92
N LYS A 114 7.65 -49.25 16.80
CA LYS A 114 7.97 -49.31 18.24
C LYS A 114 6.81 -50.00 18.99
N PRO A 115 6.90 -51.30 19.33
CA PRO A 115 5.89 -51.94 20.16
C PRO A 115 6.06 -51.46 21.59
N VAL A 116 4.94 -51.40 22.30
CA VAL A 116 4.85 -51.21 23.75
C VAL A 116 5.79 -52.20 24.46
N ALA A 117 6.64 -51.67 25.34
CA ALA A 117 7.29 -52.39 26.43
C ALA A 117 7.03 -51.60 27.72
#